data_AF-A0A6I4I6R7-F1
#
_entry.id   AF-A0A6I4I6R7-F1
#
_cell.length_a   1.000
_cell.length_b   1.000
_cell.length_c   1.000
_cell.angle_alpha   90.00
_cell.angle_beta   90.00
_cell.angle_gamma   90.00
#
_symmetry.space_group_name_H-M   'P 1'
#
loop_
_entity.id
_entity.type
_entity.pdbx_description
1 polymer ?
#
loop_
_entity_poly.entity_id
_entity_poly.type
_entity_poly.pdbx_seq_one_letter_code
_entity_poly.pdbx_strand_id
1 'polypeptide(L)' 'MNPFDVEIPMTDKPLTINVKHREESDNQTFDLYYCGECCGVMFCNEHNIWIYEPHHHPALLLDEEHIKHLGHSIGQHTKC' A
#
# COMPACT_ATOMS: atom_id res chain seq x y z
N MET A 1 -4.27 -9.98 10.01
CA MET A 1 -3.51 -8.85 10.58
C MET A 1 -4.45 -7.64 10.63
N ASN A 2 -4.40 -6.79 11.66
CA ASN A 2 -5.33 -5.65 11.74
C ASN A 2 -5.00 -4.59 10.67
N PRO A 3 -6.01 -3.93 10.09
CA PRO A 3 -5.80 -2.77 9.23
C PRO A 3 -4.98 -1.69 9.93
N PHE A 4 -4.16 -0.97 9.17
CA PHE A 4 -3.37 0.16 9.67
C PHE A 4 -3.28 1.25 8.60
N ASP A 5 -3.00 2.48 9.04
CA ASP A 5 -2.88 3.62 8.14
C ASP A 5 -1.42 3.94 7.86
N VAL A 6 -1.12 4.26 6.60
CA VAL A 6 0.16 4.80 6.16
C VAL A 6 -0.07 6.22 5.64
N GLU A 7 0.67 7.18 6.19
CA GLU A 7 0.68 8.55 5.69
C GLU A 7 1.77 8.68 4.61
N ILE A 8 1.36 9.05 3.41
CA ILE A 8 2.24 9.38 2.29
C ILE A 8 2.43 10.91 2.27
N PRO A 9 3.65 11.44 2.42
CA PRO A 9 3.90 12.87 2.36
C PRO A 9 3.54 13.41 0.96
N MET A 10 2.72 14.46 0.90
CA MET A 10 2.44 15.19 -0.34
C MET A 10 2.72 16.68 -0.12
N THR A 11 2.77 17.46 -1.20
CA THR A 11 3.04 18.91 -1.14
C THR A 11 1.99 19.70 -0.33
N ASP A 12 0.71 19.38 -0.48
CA ASP A 12 -0.38 20.11 0.19
C ASP A 12 -0.72 19.52 1.57
N LYS A 13 -1.07 18.24 1.59
CA LYS A 13 -1.45 17.50 2.80
C LYS A 13 -1.08 16.04 2.66
N PRO A 14 -0.67 15.36 3.74
CA PRO A 14 -0.43 13.93 3.70
C PRO A 14 -1.64 13.17 3.17
N LEU A 15 -1.36 12.19 2.33
CA LEU A 15 -2.35 11.26 1.80
C LEU A 15 -2.36 10.02 2.71
N THR A 16 -3.50 9.74 3.35
CA THR A 16 -3.64 8.55 4.21
C THR A 16 -4.17 7.38 3.41
N ILE A 17 -3.41 6.28 3.42
CA ILE A 17 -3.80 4.99 2.81
C ILE A 17 -4.07 3.99 3.93
N ASN A 18 -5.28 3.46 3.95
CA ASN A 18 -5.63 2.36 4.84
C ASN A 18 -5.20 1.04 4.19
N VAL A 19 -4.32 0.32 4.87
CA VAL A 19 -3.73 -0.93 4.40
C VAL A 19 -4.41 -2.10 5.11
N LYS A 20 -4.89 -3.07 4.34
CA LYS A 20 -5.49 -4.30 4.87
C LYS A 20 -4.75 -5.51 4.32
N HIS A 21 -4.35 -6.42 5.20
CA HIS A 21 -3.77 -7.68 4.77
C HIS A 21 -4.84 -8.53 4.07
N ARG A 22 -4.53 -9.05 2.88
CA ARG A 22 -5.43 -9.92 2.14
C ARG A 22 -5.30 -11.35 2.68
N GLU A 23 -6.36 -11.89 3.27
CA GLU A 23 -6.31 -13.19 3.97
C GLU A 23 -6.16 -14.40 3.03
N GLU A 24 -6.54 -14.26 1.76
CA GLU A 24 -6.59 -15.36 0.78
C GLU A 24 -5.36 -15.46 -0.13
N SER A 25 -4.37 -14.57 0.03
CA SER A 25 -3.15 -14.54 -0.80
C SER A 25 -1.93 -15.04 -0.02
N ASP A 26 -0.88 -15.42 -0.75
CA ASP A 26 0.46 -15.61 -0.20
C ASP A 26 0.82 -14.43 0.74
N ASN A 27 1.54 -14.76 1.83
CA ASN A 27 1.67 -14.02 3.09
C ASN A 27 2.08 -12.53 3.06
N GLN A 28 2.17 -11.89 1.90
CA GLN A 28 2.67 -10.52 1.74
C GLN A 28 1.88 -9.70 0.71
N THR A 29 0.57 -9.90 0.59
CA THR A 29 -0.31 -9.05 -0.23
C THR A 29 -1.25 -8.21 0.62
N PHE A 30 -1.39 -6.94 0.25
CA PHE A 30 -2.15 -5.94 0.99
C PHE A 30 -3.06 -5.17 0.04
N ASP A 31 -4.32 -5.07 0.42
CA ASP A 31 -5.30 -4.19 -0.20
C ASP A 31 -5.11 -2.76 0.30
N LEU A 32 -5.09 -1.82 -0.64
CA LEU A 32 -4.92 -0.40 -0.37
C LEU A 32 -6.27 0.31 -0.53
N TYR A 33 -6.66 1.07 0.49
CA TYR A 33 -7.89 1.84 0.49
C TYR A 33 -7.61 3.33 0.65
N TYR A 34 -8.18 4.12 -0.24
CA TYR A 34 -8.19 5.58 -0.18
C TYR A 34 -9.63 6.08 -0.15
N CYS A 35 -9.96 6.99 0.78
CA CYS A 35 -11.33 7.46 0.98
C CYS A 35 -12.38 6.34 1.15
N GLY A 36 -11.98 5.18 1.68
CA GLY A 36 -12.84 4.01 1.87
C GLY A 36 -13.00 3.12 0.64
N GLU A 37 -12.44 3.51 -0.50
CA GLU A 37 -12.49 2.75 -1.76
C GLU A 37 -11.17 2.01 -2.01
N CYS A 38 -11.25 0.79 -2.55
CA CYS A 38 -10.06 0.04 -2.94
C CYS A 38 -9.40 0.71 -4.14
N CYS A 39 -8.17 1.21 -3.96
CA CYS A 39 -7.43 1.96 -4.97
C CYS A 39 -6.27 1.17 -5.57
N GLY A 40 -5.91 0.03 -5.00
CA GLY A 40 -4.88 -0.84 -5.54
C GLY A 40 -4.47 -1.92 -4.57
N VAL A 41 -3.41 -2.64 -4.96
CA VAL A 41 -2.82 -3.72 -4.21
C VAL A 41 -1.33 -3.47 -4.09
N MET A 42 -0.77 -3.78 -2.93
CA MET A 42 0.66 -3.82 -2.69
C MET A 42 1.06 -5.25 -2.36
N PHE A 43 2.12 -5.76 -2.97
CA PHE A 43 2.69 -7.04 -2.55
C PHE A 43 4.19 -7.04 -2.58
N CYS A 44 4.80 -7.85 -1.73
CA CYS A 44 6.24 -8.05 -1.69
C CYS A 44 6.56 -9.41 -2.33
N ASN A 45 7.45 -9.39 -3.34
CA ASN A 45 7.82 -10.60 -4.07
C ASN A 45 8.97 -11.37 -3.37
N GLU A 46 9.34 -12.53 -3.93
CA GLU A 46 10.41 -13.40 -3.40
C GLU A 46 11.79 -12.74 -3.32
N HIS A 47 11.98 -11.61 -4.02
CA HIS A 47 13.22 -10.83 -4.02
C HIS A 47 13.17 -9.64 -3.04
N ASN A 48 12.16 -9.58 -2.16
CA ASN A 48 11.90 -8.46 -1.23
C ASN A 48 11.65 -7.13 -1.94
N ILE A 49 11.10 -7.18 -3.16
CA ILE A 49 10.73 -5.99 -3.91
C ILE A 49 9.23 -5.77 -3.73
N TRP A 50 8.89 -4.57 -3.27
CA TRP A 50 7.51 -4.11 -3.16
C TRP A 50 6.98 -3.66 -4.52
N ILE A 51 5.86 -4.25 -4.94
CA ILE A 51 5.19 -3.99 -6.20
C ILE A 51 3.82 -3.39 -5.89
N TYR A 52 3.50 -2.29 -6.57
CA TYR A 52 2.20 -1.64 -6.50
C TYR A 52 1.43 -1.90 -7.80
N GLU A 53 0.23 -2.44 -7.66
CA GLU A 53 -0.72 -2.63 -8.76
C GLU A 53 -1.92 -1.71 -8.54
N PRO A 54 -2.08 -0.65 -9.36
CA PRO A 54 -3.24 0.22 -9.27
C PRO A 54 -4.49 -0.54 -9.69
N HIS A 55 -5.60 -0.31 -8.97
CA HIS A 55 -6.89 -0.80 -9.43
C HIS A 55 -7.39 0.07 -10.61
N HIS A 56 -8.31 -0.46 -11.43
CA HIS A 56 -8.87 0.25 -12.61
C HIS A 56 -9.56 1.59 -12.32
N HIS A 57 -9.58 2.05 -11.07
CA HIS A 57 -10.11 3.35 -10.68
C HIS A 57 -9.02 4.42 -10.79
N PRO A 58 -9.25 5.53 -11.52
CA PRO A 58 -8.28 6.62 -11.68
C PRO A 58 -8.01 7.43 -10.40
N ALA A 59 -8.42 6.93 -9.24
CA ALA A 59 -8.47 7.70 -7.99
C ALA A 59 -7.11 7.89 -7.32
N LEU A 60 -6.12 7.03 -7.61
CA LEU A 60 -4.81 7.15 -6.98
C LEU A 60 -3.68 6.75 -7.94
N LEU A 61 -2.95 7.74 -8.42
CA LEU A 61 -1.68 7.54 -9.11
C LEU A 61 -0.58 7.93 -8.13
N LEU A 62 0.18 6.93 -7.68
CA LEU A 62 1.39 7.13 -6.89
C LEU A 62 2.60 7.11 -7.82
N ASP A 63 3.52 8.05 -7.61
CA ASP A 63 4.83 7.98 -8.26
C ASP A 63 5.77 7.01 -7.54
N GLU A 64 6.99 6.86 -8.08
CA GLU A 64 7.99 5.93 -7.57
C GLU A 64 8.38 6.19 -6.11
N GLU A 65 8.48 7.47 -5.68
CA GLU A 65 8.87 7.80 -4.30
C GLU A 65 7.75 7.45 -3.33
N HIS A 66 6.51 7.76 -3.68
CA HIS A 66 5.35 7.40 -2.88
C HIS A 66 5.18 5.88 -2.76
N ILE A 67 5.40 5.12 -3.84
CA ILE A 67 5.36 3.65 -3.82
C ILE A 67 6.47 3.09 -2.92
N LYS A 68 7.70 3.59 -3.02
CA LYS A 68 8.82 3.16 -2.15
C LYS A 68 8.53 3.42 -0.68
N HIS A 69 8.01 4.61 -0.36
CA HIS A 69 7.60 4.96 1.00
C HIS A 69 6.53 4.01 1.52
N LEU A 70 5.46 3.80 0.74
CA LEU A 70 4.37 2.91 1.11
C LEU A 70 4.85 1.48 1.38
N GLY A 71 5.67 0.91 0.49
CA GLY A 71 6.25 -0.42 0.69
C GLY A 71 7.13 -0.52 1.92
N HIS A 72 7.98 0.48 2.16
CA HIS A 72 8.82 0.53 3.35
C HIS A 72 8.00 0.57 4.64
N SER A 73 6.96 1.42 4.70
CA SER A 73 6.07 1.52 5.84
C SER A 73 5.33 0.20 6.10
N ILE A 74 4.79 -0.44 5.04
CA ILE A 74 4.13 -1.74 5.17
C ILE A 74 5.12 -2.79 5.73
N GLY A 75 6.34 -2.85 5.20
CA GLY A 75 7.39 -3.75 5.71
C GLY A 75 7.70 -3.53 7.20
N GLN A 76 7.82 -2.27 7.65
CA GLN A 76 8.04 -1.94 9.06
C GLN A 76 6.88 -2.38 9.96
N HIS A 77 5.63 -2.20 9.52
CA HIS A 77 4.44 -2.58 10.28
C HIS A 77 4.23 -4.10 10.35
N THR A 78 4.67 -4.82 9.31
CA THR A 78 4.40 -6.25 9.13
C THR A 78 5.54 -7.14 9.60
N LYS A 79 6.73 -6.58 9.91
CA LYS A 79 7.95 -7.32 10.24
C LYS A 79 8.29 -8.39 9.19
N CYS A 80 8.14 -8.05 7.92
CA CYS A 80 8.79 -8.80 6.84
C CYS A 80 10.29 -8.50 6.81
#